data_AF-A0AA35R1Q9-F1
#
_entry.id   AF-A0AA35R1Q9-F1
#
_cell.length_a   1.000
_cell.length_b   1.000
_cell.length_c   1.000
_cell.angle_alpha   90.00
_cell.angle_beta   90.00
_cell.angle_gamma   90.00
#
_symmetry.space_group_name_H-M   'P 1'
#
loop_
_entity.id
_entity.type
_entity.pdbx_description
1 polymer ?
#
loop_
_entity_poly.entity_id
_entity_poly.type
_entity_poly.pdbx_seq_one_letter_code
_entity_poly.pdbx_strand_id
1 'polypeptide(L)'
;MEEVTGNLIGETETLLMTGLSGVFYSLAACQPLTILAFTGPLLLFEEVVFAFSQQFDIPYLEWRAVIGIWLMLLLILCALSEITFLVTKFSRFSEEIFTWIIAIFFTYEATKSIIGVFKRNPLCSLEDYPCSKYDDFCLPVYGGNYSNSSSPTCLLSAGNGFNNRLPSGFRVCNQPNTALWSLILCLCTFFIALILTKLRRGKSLGKKVHLTCSPSNCGYQF
;
A
#
# COMPACT_ATOMS: atom_id res chain seq x y z
N MET A 1 -3.49 5.18 0.55
CA MET A 1 -4.84 5.81 0.72
C MET A 1 -4.71 7.32 0.92
N GLU A 2 -3.71 7.75 1.69
CA GLU A 2 -3.42 9.14 1.99
C GLU A 2 -3.16 10.00 0.74
N GLU A 3 -2.38 9.46 -0.22
CA GLU A 3 -2.05 10.13 -1.50
C GLU A 3 -3.27 10.27 -2.43
N VAL A 4 -4.27 9.39 -2.28
CA VAL A 4 -5.47 9.35 -3.14
C VAL A 4 -6.59 10.24 -2.61
N THR A 5 -6.69 10.40 -1.28
CA THR A 5 -7.77 11.14 -0.61
C THR A 5 -7.34 12.52 -0.09
N GLY A 6 -6.15 13.00 -0.46
CA GLY A 6 -5.66 14.31 -0.05
C GLY A 6 -5.51 14.47 1.46
N ASN A 7 -5.01 13.44 2.15
CA ASN A 7 -4.83 13.39 3.60
C ASN A 7 -6.13 13.51 4.43
N LEU A 8 -7.29 13.24 3.82
CA LEU A 8 -8.57 13.18 4.55
C LEU A 8 -8.75 11.86 5.31
N ILE A 9 -8.14 10.77 4.83
CA ILE A 9 -8.13 9.47 5.49
C ILE A 9 -6.69 8.98 5.61
N GLY A 10 -6.26 8.74 6.84
CA GLY A 10 -4.93 8.21 7.14
C GLY A 10 -4.80 6.73 6.83
N GLU A 11 -3.59 6.29 6.49
CA GLU A 11 -3.30 4.86 6.29
C GLU A 11 -3.43 4.06 7.59
N THR A 12 -3.10 4.68 8.73
CA THR A 12 -3.23 4.11 10.08
C THR A 12 -4.69 3.92 10.48
N GLU A 13 -5.56 4.87 10.16
CA GLU A 13 -7.00 4.76 10.42
C GLU A 13 -7.61 3.61 9.62
N THR A 14 -7.25 3.51 8.34
CA THR A 14 -7.71 2.42 7.46
C THR A 14 -7.24 1.06 7.99
N LEU A 15 -5.99 0.97 8.46
CA LEU A 15 -5.43 -0.25 9.02
C LEU A 15 -6.13 -0.66 10.32
N LEU A 16 -6.40 0.29 11.21
CA LEU A 16 -7.11 0.04 12.46
C LEU A 16 -8.54 -0.47 12.20
N MET A 17 -9.26 0.17 11.28
CA MET A 17 -10.63 -0.24 10.93
C MET A 17 -10.69 -1.61 10.23
N THR A 18 -9.70 -1.91 9.39
CA THR A 18 -9.59 -3.24 8.75
C THR A 18 -9.28 -4.34 9.76
N GLY A 19 -8.41 -4.04 10.74
CA GLY A 19 -8.11 -4.98 11.83
C GLY A 19 -9.35 -5.25 12.69
N LEU A 20 -10.07 -4.19 13.07
CA LEU A 20 -11.28 -4.30 13.88
C LEU A 20 -12.40 -5.07 13.15
N SER A 21 -12.63 -4.78 11.88
CA SER A 21 -13.63 -5.50 11.07
C SER A 21 -13.25 -6.97 10.85
N GLY A 22 -11.96 -7.28 10.72
CA GLY A 22 -11.46 -8.65 10.69
C GLY A 22 -11.75 -9.44 11.98
N VAL A 23 -11.58 -8.81 13.15
CA VAL A 23 -11.92 -9.42 14.46
C VAL A 23 -13.42 -9.71 14.53
N PHE A 24 -14.27 -8.73 14.21
CA PHE A 24 -15.72 -8.92 14.22
C PHE A 24 -16.17 -9.99 13.23
N TYR A 25 -15.59 -10.02 12.03
CA TYR A 25 -15.88 -11.05 11.04
C TYR A 25 -15.46 -12.44 11.53
N SER A 26 -14.30 -12.58 12.15
CA SER A 26 -13.85 -13.89 12.65
C SER A 26 -14.76 -14.50 13.72
N LEU A 27 -15.46 -13.66 14.50
CA LEU A 27 -16.38 -14.11 15.55
C LEU A 27 -17.77 -14.46 15.01
N ALA A 28 -18.22 -13.79 13.94
CA ALA A 28 -19.58 -13.90 13.41
C ALA A 28 -19.68 -14.67 12.07
N ALA A 29 -18.57 -14.96 11.39
CA ALA A 29 -18.58 -15.58 10.07
C ALA A 29 -18.72 -17.11 10.10
N CYS A 30 -19.45 -17.63 9.10
CA CYS A 30 -19.57 -19.07 8.84
C CYS A 30 -18.26 -19.70 8.31
N GLN A 31 -17.39 -18.89 7.69
CA GLN A 31 -16.09 -19.33 7.16
C GLN A 31 -14.98 -18.35 7.60
N PRO A 32 -14.31 -18.59 8.74
CA PRO A 32 -13.30 -17.69 9.28
C PRO A 32 -11.98 -17.69 8.47
N LEU A 33 -11.83 -18.56 7.47
CA LEU A 33 -10.63 -18.62 6.63
C LEU A 33 -10.56 -17.46 5.61
N THR A 34 -11.66 -16.75 5.37
CA THR A 34 -11.71 -15.64 4.43
C THR A 34 -11.03 -14.40 5.02
N ILE A 35 -10.00 -13.91 4.34
CA ILE A 35 -9.25 -12.72 4.76
C ILE A 35 -9.95 -11.47 4.23
N LEU A 36 -10.35 -10.58 5.14
CA LEU A 36 -10.83 -9.25 4.80
C LEU A 36 -9.64 -8.30 4.71
N ALA A 37 -9.37 -7.77 3.53
CA ALA A 37 -8.36 -6.75 3.31
C ALA A 37 -8.81 -5.80 2.20
N PHE A 38 -8.31 -4.57 2.23
CA PHE A 38 -8.43 -3.67 1.09
C PHE A 38 -7.73 -4.30 -0.12
N THR A 39 -8.52 -4.56 -1.16
CA THR A 39 -8.00 -5.11 -2.42
C THR A 39 -7.71 -3.98 -3.41
N GLY A 40 -6.78 -4.22 -4.33
CA GLY A 40 -6.40 -3.25 -5.34
C GLY A 40 -7.58 -2.67 -6.15
N PRO A 41 -8.57 -3.48 -6.59
CA PRO A 41 -9.76 -2.95 -7.27
C PRO A 41 -10.61 -2.02 -6.40
N LEU A 42 -10.69 -2.30 -5.09
CA LEU A 42 -11.41 -1.43 -4.15
C LEU A 42 -10.69 -0.08 -3.98
N LEU A 43 -9.35 -0.07 -4.02
CA LEU A 43 -8.57 1.18 -3.99
C LEU A 43 -8.83 2.04 -5.24
N LEU A 44 -8.87 1.43 -6.43
CA LEU A 44 -9.22 2.17 -7.65
C LEU A 44 -10.66 2.69 -7.63
N PHE A 45 -11.59 1.92 -7.06
CA PHE A 45 -12.96 2.40 -6.89
C PHE A 45 -13.00 3.65 -6.01
N GLU A 46 -12.26 3.67 -4.89
CA GLU A 46 -12.16 4.85 -4.01
C GLU A 46 -11.51 6.05 -4.72
N GLU A 47 -10.50 5.84 -5.58
CA GLU A 47 -9.89 6.90 -6.39
C GLU A 47 -10.91 7.54 -7.35
N VAL A 48 -11.75 6.72 -7.99
CA VAL A 48 -12.82 7.20 -8.87
C VAL A 48 -13.90 7.94 -8.09
N VAL A 49 -14.30 7.43 -6.92
CA VAL A 49 -15.28 8.09 -6.04
C VAL A 49 -14.76 9.44 -5.57
N PHE A 50 -13.47 9.54 -5.22
CA PHE A 50 -12.84 10.80 -4.82
C PHE A 50 -12.80 11.79 -5.99
N ALA A 51 -12.39 11.36 -7.18
CA ALA A 51 -12.37 12.19 -8.38
C ALA A 51 -13.78 12.68 -8.76
N PHE A 52 -14.80 11.85 -8.59
CA PHE A 52 -16.20 12.23 -8.79
C PHE A 52 -16.64 13.29 -7.77
N SER A 53 -16.31 13.11 -6.49
CA SER A 53 -16.61 14.10 -5.44
C SER A 53 -16.06 15.48 -5.77
N GLN A 54 -14.84 15.53 -6.32
CA GLN A 54 -14.19 16.77 -6.73
C GLN A 54 -14.83 17.43 -7.96
N GLN A 55 -15.38 16.65 -8.89
CA GLN A 55 -16.06 17.19 -10.08
C GLN A 55 -17.42 17.80 -9.74
N PHE A 56 -18.09 17.29 -8.71
CA PHE A 56 -19.42 17.74 -8.30
C PHE A 56 -19.40 18.68 -7.08
N ASP A 57 -18.21 19.04 -6.57
CA ASP A 57 -18.02 19.87 -5.36
C ASP A 57 -18.79 19.36 -4.12
N ILE A 58 -19.00 18.05 -4.03
CA ILE A 58 -19.65 17.39 -2.89
C ILE A 58 -18.56 17.03 -1.88
N PRO A 59 -18.78 17.21 -0.57
CA PRO A 59 -17.79 16.82 0.42
C PRO A 59 -17.67 15.28 0.46
N TYR A 60 -16.42 14.81 0.37
CA TYR A 60 -16.09 13.39 0.12
C TYR A 60 -16.54 12.45 1.25
N LEU A 61 -16.48 12.90 2.51
CA LEU A 61 -16.77 12.04 3.66
C LEU A 61 -18.26 11.66 3.73
N GLU A 62 -19.13 12.63 3.48
CA GLU A 62 -20.58 12.49 3.42
C GLU A 62 -20.99 11.65 2.22
N TRP A 63 -20.38 11.90 1.05
CA TRP A 63 -20.61 11.11 -0.16
C TRP A 63 -20.27 9.63 0.06
N ARG A 64 -19.12 9.37 0.69
CA ARG A 64 -18.69 8.01 1.05
C ARG A 64 -19.65 7.34 2.04
N ALA A 65 -20.16 8.07 3.03
CA ALA A 65 -21.13 7.55 3.99
C ALA A 65 -22.45 7.16 3.32
N VAL A 66 -22.94 7.98 2.38
CA VAL A 66 -24.15 7.68 1.59
C VAL A 66 -23.96 6.41 0.76
N ILE A 67 -22.84 6.26 0.05
CA ILE A 67 -22.50 5.02 -0.68
C ILE A 67 -22.51 3.81 0.27
N GLY A 68 -21.91 3.95 1.46
CA GLY A 68 -21.90 2.90 2.48
C GLY A 68 -23.31 2.50 2.95
N ILE A 69 -24.21 3.46 3.16
CA ILE A 69 -25.61 3.20 3.54
C ILE A 69 -26.33 2.44 2.42
N TRP A 70 -26.16 2.84 1.17
CA TRP A 70 -26.73 2.12 0.02
C TRP A 70 -26.19 0.70 -0.10
N LEU A 71 -24.88 0.49 0.11
CA LEU A 71 -24.28 -0.84 0.11
C LEU A 71 -24.88 -1.72 1.22
N MET A 72 -25.04 -1.20 2.44
CA MET A 72 -25.68 -1.93 3.54
C MET A 72 -27.13 -2.31 3.21
N LEU A 73 -27.90 -1.40 2.64
CA LEU A 73 -29.28 -1.66 2.21
C LEU A 73 -29.33 -2.76 1.14
N LEU A 74 -28.47 -2.68 0.11
CA LEU A 74 -28.37 -3.70 -0.93
C LEU A 74 -27.97 -5.06 -0.35
N LEU A 75 -27.02 -5.11 0.59
CA LEU A 75 -26.61 -6.35 1.26
C LEU A 75 -27.77 -7.02 2.04
N ILE A 76 -28.59 -6.23 2.74
CA ILE A 76 -29.78 -6.75 3.44
C ILE A 76 -30.81 -7.27 2.45
N LEU A 77 -31.09 -6.54 1.38
CA LEU A 77 -32.01 -7.00 0.33
C LEU A 77 -31.52 -8.29 -0.33
N CYS A 78 -30.23 -8.39 -0.60
CA CYS A 78 -29.59 -9.59 -1.12
C CYS A 78 -29.72 -10.79 -0.16
N ALA A 79 -29.57 -10.56 1.15
CA ALA A 79 -29.73 -11.58 2.16
C ALA A 79 -31.19 -12.08 2.27
N LEU A 80 -32.16 -11.17 2.21
CA LEU A 80 -33.59 -11.51 2.22
C LEU A 80 -34.05 -12.21 0.94
N SER A 81 -33.43 -11.90 -0.20
CA SER A 81 -33.80 -12.46 -1.51
C SER A 81 -33.13 -13.80 -1.83
N GLU A 82 -32.45 -14.42 -0.86
CA GLU A 82 -31.75 -15.72 -0.99
C GLU A 82 -30.86 -15.82 -2.25
N ILE A 83 -30.06 -14.76 -2.51
CA ILE A 83 -29.19 -14.69 -3.70
C ILE A 83 -28.13 -15.82 -3.74
N THR A 84 -27.93 -16.53 -2.64
CA THR A 84 -27.05 -17.71 -2.54
C THR A 84 -27.37 -18.79 -3.58
N PHE A 85 -28.61 -18.91 -4.07
CA PHE A 85 -28.91 -19.80 -5.19
C PHE A 85 -28.15 -19.44 -6.49
N LEU A 86 -27.89 -18.15 -6.72
CA LEU A 86 -27.13 -17.66 -7.87
C LEU A 86 -25.66 -18.11 -7.80
N VAL A 87 -25.12 -18.28 -6.58
CA VAL A 87 -23.73 -18.74 -6.40
C VAL A 87 -23.54 -20.14 -6.99
N THR A 88 -24.53 -21.02 -6.87
CA THR A 88 -24.52 -22.37 -7.45
C THR A 88 -24.58 -22.36 -8.99
N LYS A 89 -24.93 -21.23 -9.62
CA LYS A 89 -24.92 -21.06 -11.08
C LYS A 89 -23.58 -20.61 -11.64
N PHE A 90 -22.65 -20.17 -10.79
CA PHE A 90 -21.30 -19.87 -11.26
C PHE A 90 -20.58 -21.14 -11.69
N SER A 91 -20.01 -21.10 -12.89
CA SER A 91 -19.26 -22.23 -13.43
C SER A 91 -17.78 -22.11 -13.09
N ARG A 92 -17.09 -23.25 -13.02
CA ARG A 92 -15.63 -23.31 -12.84
C ARG A 92 -14.87 -22.46 -13.89
N PHE A 93 -15.41 -22.35 -15.10
CA PHE A 93 -14.84 -21.50 -16.14
C PHE A 93 -14.79 -20.01 -15.74
N SER A 94 -15.87 -19.50 -15.13
CA SER A 94 -15.91 -18.11 -14.65
C SER A 94 -14.97 -17.85 -13.46
N GLU A 95 -14.79 -18.83 -12.58
CA GLU A 95 -13.85 -18.75 -11.45
C GLU A 95 -12.39 -18.69 -11.92
N GLU A 96 -12.04 -19.53 -12.91
CA GLU A 96 -10.71 -19.52 -13.52
C GLU A 96 -10.43 -18.16 -14.18
N ILE A 97 -11.37 -17.62 -14.96
CA ILE A 97 -11.24 -16.28 -15.57
C ILE A 97 -11.08 -15.18 -14.51
N PHE A 98 -11.89 -15.22 -13.45
CA PHE A 98 -11.81 -14.23 -12.38
C PHE A 98 -10.44 -14.23 -11.69
N THR A 99 -9.88 -15.42 -11.45
CA THR A 99 -8.54 -15.58 -10.90
C THR A 99 -7.48 -14.99 -11.84
N TRP A 100 -7.59 -15.21 -13.15
CA TRP A 100 -6.70 -14.59 -14.14
C TRP A 100 -6.79 -13.06 -14.15
N ILE A 101 -8.00 -12.49 -14.06
CA ILE A 101 -8.21 -11.03 -14.04
C ILE A 101 -7.54 -10.40 -12.81
N ILE A 102 -7.74 -10.97 -11.62
CA ILE A 102 -7.11 -10.46 -10.39
C ILE A 102 -5.58 -10.57 -10.50
N ALA A 103 -5.05 -11.66 -11.07
CA ALA A 103 -3.61 -11.83 -11.27
C ALA A 103 -3.02 -10.76 -12.21
N ILE A 104 -3.69 -10.44 -13.31
CA ILE A 104 -3.30 -9.36 -14.23
C ILE A 104 -3.34 -8.01 -13.50
N PHE A 105 -4.39 -7.75 -12.72
CA PHE A 105 -4.55 -6.53 -11.96
C PHE A 105 -3.39 -6.31 -10.97
N PHE A 106 -3.05 -7.35 -10.20
CA PHE A 106 -1.94 -7.28 -9.24
C PHE A 106 -0.60 -7.05 -9.94
N THR A 107 -0.38 -7.69 -11.09
CA THR A 107 0.84 -7.52 -11.89
C THR A 107 0.98 -6.10 -12.44
N TYR A 108 -0.13 -5.51 -12.89
CA TYR A 108 -0.17 -4.12 -13.36
C TYR A 108 0.21 -3.14 -12.26
N GLU A 109 -0.40 -3.27 -11.08
CA GLU A 109 -0.12 -2.38 -9.94
C GLU A 109 1.34 -2.48 -9.47
N ALA A 110 1.89 -3.70 -9.42
CA ALA A 110 3.30 -3.92 -9.12
C ALA A 110 4.23 -3.23 -10.13
N THR A 111 3.93 -3.35 -11.42
CA THR A 111 4.70 -2.70 -12.49
C THR A 111 4.62 -1.18 -12.41
N LYS A 112 3.41 -0.64 -12.18
CA LYS A 112 3.17 0.80 -11.97
C LYS A 112 3.97 1.34 -10.79
N SER A 113 4.02 0.60 -9.68
CA SER A 113 4.81 0.95 -8.50
C SER A 113 6.31 1.04 -8.80
N ILE A 114 6.88 0.05 -9.49
CA ILE A 114 8.29 0.05 -9.90
C ILE A 114 8.58 1.27 -10.79
N ILE A 115 7.75 1.53 -11.81
CA ILE A 115 7.91 2.70 -12.68
C ILE A 115 7.80 4.01 -11.87
N GLY A 116 6.91 4.07 -10.88
CA GLY A 116 6.79 5.20 -9.96
C GLY A 116 8.08 5.49 -9.20
N VAL A 117 8.79 4.46 -8.73
CA VAL A 117 10.10 4.61 -8.06
C VAL A 117 11.16 5.19 -9.00
N PHE A 118 11.19 4.74 -10.26
CA PHE A 118 12.09 5.29 -11.28
C PHE A 118 11.76 6.73 -11.68
N LYS A 119 10.47 7.11 -11.69
CA LYS A 119 10.07 8.51 -11.92
C LYS A 119 10.47 9.42 -10.75
N ARG A 120 10.32 8.94 -9.51
CA ARG A 120 10.70 9.70 -8.30
C ARG A 120 12.23 9.82 -8.16
N ASN A 121 12.98 8.82 -8.63
CA ASN A 121 14.43 8.80 -8.61
C ASN A 121 14.98 8.58 -10.03
N PRO A 122 14.98 9.62 -10.90
CA PRO A 122 15.46 9.49 -12.26
C PRO A 122 16.96 9.14 -12.25
N LEU A 123 17.36 8.29 -13.21
CA LEU A 123 18.76 7.95 -13.44
C LEU A 123 19.44 9.09 -14.21
N CYS A 124 19.87 10.11 -13.49
CA CYS A 124 20.68 11.21 -14.03
C CYS A 124 22.18 10.92 -13.90
N SER A 125 23.03 11.69 -14.59
CA SER A 125 24.48 11.69 -14.35
C SER A 125 24.80 12.34 -13.00
N LEU A 126 25.91 11.96 -12.36
CA LEU A 126 26.32 12.44 -11.02
C LEU A 126 26.42 13.97 -10.92
N GLU A 127 26.65 14.68 -12.03
CA GLU A 127 26.69 16.14 -12.10
C GLU A 127 25.30 16.81 -12.09
N ASP A 128 24.24 16.10 -12.49
CA ASP A 128 22.87 16.61 -12.59
C ASP A 128 22.02 16.33 -11.34
N TYR A 129 22.54 15.56 -10.36
CA TYR A 129 21.82 15.39 -9.10
C TYR A 129 21.93 16.66 -8.25
N PRO A 130 20.79 17.26 -7.83
CA PRO A 130 20.79 18.48 -7.02
C PRO A 130 21.46 18.29 -5.64
N CYS A 131 21.71 17.03 -5.25
CA CYS A 131 22.40 16.67 -4.00
C CYS A 131 23.92 16.53 -4.13
N SER A 132 24.47 16.42 -5.34
CA SER A 132 25.93 16.30 -5.57
C SER A 132 26.65 17.64 -5.35
N LYS A 133 25.90 18.75 -5.40
CA LYS A 133 26.43 20.11 -5.24
C LYS A 133 26.41 20.63 -3.79
N TYR A 134 25.94 19.81 -2.85
CA TYR A 134 25.88 20.12 -1.43
C TYR A 134 26.52 18.98 -0.65
N ASP A 135 27.85 18.90 -0.73
CA ASP A 135 28.62 18.43 0.41
C ASP A 135 28.40 19.44 1.53
N ASP A 136 27.38 19.24 2.35
CA ASP A 136 27.50 19.49 3.78
C ASP A 136 26.28 18.93 4.51
N PHE A 137 26.56 17.83 5.21
CA PHE A 137 26.09 17.56 6.55
C PHE A 137 25.57 18.82 7.26
N CYS A 138 24.25 19.01 7.28
CA CYS A 138 23.64 20.01 8.14
C CYS A 138 23.68 19.50 9.59
N LEU A 139 24.85 19.61 10.23
CA LEU A 139 24.91 19.71 11.69
C LEU A 139 24.48 21.12 12.11
N PRO A 140 23.75 21.25 13.22
CA PRO A 140 23.43 22.56 13.77
C PRO A 140 24.72 23.26 14.24
N VAL A 141 25.13 24.32 13.54
CA VAL A 141 26.18 25.24 13.99
C VAL A 141 25.57 26.20 15.02
N TYR A 142 26.00 26.08 16.27
CA TYR A 142 25.64 27.01 17.33
C TYR A 142 26.66 28.17 17.36
N GLY A 143 26.25 29.33 16.83
CA GLY A 143 26.89 30.63 17.10
C GLY A 143 27.87 31.15 16.03
N GLY A 144 27.52 32.27 15.41
CA GLY A 144 28.46 33.08 14.63
C GLY A 144 27.79 34.08 13.68
N ASN A 145 27.98 35.39 13.92
CA ASN A 145 27.54 36.50 13.09
C ASN A 145 28.53 36.73 11.92
N TYR A 146 28.10 36.69 10.65
CA TYR A 146 28.85 37.32 9.55
C TYR A 146 27.92 37.83 8.43
N SER A 147 28.20 39.06 8.02
CA SER A 147 27.54 39.87 6.99
C SER A 147 28.01 39.52 5.57
N ASN A 148 27.08 39.67 4.61
CA ASN A 148 27.29 39.91 3.17
C ASN A 148 28.19 38.93 2.38
N SER A 149 27.56 37.94 1.75
CA SER A 149 28.01 37.39 0.46
C SER A 149 26.86 36.62 -0.21
N SER A 150 26.68 36.86 -1.50
CA SER A 150 25.75 36.19 -2.42
C SER A 150 26.06 34.69 -2.56
N SER A 151 25.42 33.85 -1.74
CA SER A 151 25.23 32.40 -1.90
C SER A 151 24.11 31.97 -0.94
N PRO A 152 23.17 31.09 -1.32
CA PRO A 152 22.07 30.69 -0.43
C PRO A 152 22.64 29.73 0.62
N THR A 153 23.11 30.25 1.74
CA THR A 153 23.48 29.47 2.91
C THR A 153 22.21 29.08 3.67
N CYS A 154 22.04 27.79 3.94
CA CYS A 154 20.94 27.25 4.73
C CYS A 154 21.06 27.74 6.18
N LEU A 155 20.32 28.78 6.56
CA LEU A 155 20.21 29.30 7.92
C LEU A 155 18.82 28.99 8.49
N LEU A 156 18.72 28.06 9.44
CA LEU A 156 17.56 27.91 10.33
C LEU A 156 17.81 28.71 11.61
N SER A 157 17.13 29.86 11.74
CA SER A 157 17.01 30.60 12.99
C SER A 157 15.85 30.01 13.81
N ALA A 158 16.17 29.28 14.88
CA ALA A 158 15.20 28.85 15.88
C ALA A 158 14.96 30.00 16.87
N GLY A 159 14.01 30.89 16.55
CA GLY A 159 13.44 31.85 17.50
C GLY A 159 12.44 31.17 18.43
N ASN A 160 12.49 31.49 19.73
CA ASN A 160 11.68 30.95 20.82
C ASN A 160 10.20 30.72 20.48
N GLY A 161 9.78 29.45 20.44
CA GLY A 161 8.39 29.04 20.34
C GLY A 161 8.27 27.53 20.07
N PHE A 162 7.99 26.75 21.11
CA PHE A 162 7.79 25.30 21.02
C PHE A 162 6.44 25.00 20.36
N ASN A 163 6.41 24.97 19.03
CA ASN A 163 5.31 24.41 18.25
C ASN A 163 5.86 23.22 17.45
N ASN A 164 5.33 22.02 17.70
CA ASN A 164 5.73 20.76 17.05
C ASN A 164 5.32 20.68 15.56
N ARG A 165 5.57 21.73 14.77
CA ARG A 165 5.49 21.65 13.31
C ARG A 165 6.90 21.56 12.77
N LEU A 166 7.22 20.40 12.20
CA LEU A 166 8.40 20.22 11.36
C LEU A 166 8.48 21.41 10.37
N PRO A 167 9.62 22.13 10.29
CA PRO A 167 9.76 23.22 9.35
C PRO A 167 9.59 22.69 7.92
N SER A 168 8.69 23.34 7.17
CA SER A 168 8.38 23.07 5.77
C SER A 168 9.60 23.37 4.89
N GLY A 169 10.58 22.48 4.88
CA GLY A 169 11.84 22.69 4.18
C GLY A 169 12.76 21.47 4.08
N PHE A 170 12.40 20.33 4.69
CA PHE A 170 13.14 19.08 4.47
C PHE A 170 12.84 18.55 3.06
N ARG A 171 13.60 19.02 2.05
CA ARG A 171 13.60 18.40 0.73
C ARG A 171 14.38 17.10 0.84
N VAL A 172 13.66 15.98 0.82
CA VAL A 172 14.27 14.66 0.58
C VAL A 172 14.88 14.70 -0.82
N CYS A 173 16.20 14.87 -0.89
CA CYS A 173 16.91 14.81 -2.15
C CYS A 173 16.94 13.35 -2.64
N ASN A 174 16.65 13.16 -3.93
CA ASN A 174 16.79 11.88 -4.60
C ASN A 174 18.26 11.43 -4.55
N GLN A 175 18.51 10.32 -3.85
CA GLN A 175 19.85 9.74 -3.80
C GLN A 175 20.14 8.99 -5.11
N PRO A 176 21.35 9.13 -5.66
CA PRO A 176 21.74 8.35 -6.82
C PRO A 176 21.67 6.86 -6.48
N ASN A 177 21.25 6.05 -7.46
CA ASN A 177 21.17 4.59 -7.38
C ASN A 177 20.08 3.99 -6.46
N THR A 178 19.27 4.78 -5.76
CA THR A 178 18.15 4.25 -4.95
C THR A 178 17.14 3.46 -5.79
N ALA A 179 16.83 3.94 -7.00
CA ALA A 179 15.97 3.21 -7.93
C ALA A 179 16.54 1.83 -8.29
N LEU A 180 17.84 1.74 -8.55
CA LEU A 180 18.49 0.50 -8.97
C LEU A 180 18.54 -0.52 -7.82
N TRP A 181 18.90 -0.10 -6.60
CA TRP A 181 18.85 -0.96 -5.42
C TRP A 181 17.43 -1.43 -5.11
N SER A 182 16.42 -0.56 -5.28
CA SER A 182 15.01 -0.96 -5.09
C SER A 182 14.56 -2.04 -6.09
N LEU A 183 15.01 -1.96 -7.34
CA LEU A 183 14.73 -2.95 -8.38
C LEU A 183 15.43 -4.28 -8.07
N ILE A 184 16.70 -4.24 -7.66
CA ILE A 184 17.44 -5.45 -7.25
C ILE A 184 16.71 -6.13 -6.09
N LEU A 185 16.33 -5.38 -5.04
CA LEU A 185 15.61 -5.93 -3.89
C LEU A 185 14.26 -6.55 -4.30
N CYS A 186 13.52 -5.91 -5.19
CA CYS A 186 12.26 -6.45 -5.71
C CYS A 186 12.44 -7.77 -6.48
N LEU A 187 13.45 -7.86 -7.36
CA LEU A 187 13.73 -9.08 -8.11
C LEU A 187 14.29 -10.18 -7.20
N CYS A 188 15.19 -9.85 -6.27
CA CYS A 188 15.75 -10.81 -5.32
C CYS A 188 14.67 -11.45 -4.46
N THR A 189 13.75 -10.65 -3.89
CA THR A 189 12.64 -11.20 -3.08
C THR A 189 11.72 -12.09 -3.91
N PHE A 190 11.44 -11.73 -5.16
CA PHE A 190 10.69 -12.58 -6.10
C PHE A 190 11.39 -13.91 -6.37
N PHE A 191 12.68 -13.91 -6.72
CA PHE A 191 13.46 -15.13 -6.96
C PHE A 191 13.56 -16.00 -5.71
N ILE A 192 13.79 -15.41 -4.53
CA ILE A 192 13.81 -16.13 -3.26
C ILE A 192 12.45 -16.79 -3.01
N ALA A 193 11.34 -16.07 -3.22
CA ALA A 193 10.00 -16.63 -3.09
C ALA A 193 9.75 -17.79 -4.06
N LEU A 194 10.23 -17.71 -5.31
CA LEU A 194 10.16 -18.80 -6.28
C LEU A 194 10.97 -20.03 -5.85
N ILE A 195 12.21 -19.82 -5.38
CA ILE A 195 13.06 -20.90 -4.87
C ILE A 195 12.38 -21.57 -3.67
N LEU A 196 11.90 -20.81 -2.68
CA LEU A 196 11.18 -21.32 -1.52
C LEU A 196 9.92 -22.10 -1.91
N THR A 197 9.18 -21.62 -2.91
CA THR A 197 7.98 -22.29 -3.42
C THR A 197 8.32 -23.60 -4.10
N LYS A 198 9.40 -23.63 -4.90
CA LYS A 198 9.89 -24.85 -5.56
C LYS A 198 10.43 -25.86 -4.56
N LEU A 199 11.10 -25.39 -3.50
CA LEU A 199 11.58 -26.23 -2.39
C LEU A 199 10.41 -26.83 -1.60
N ARG A 200 9.35 -26.05 -1.32
CA ARG A 200 8.13 -26.54 -0.65
C ARG A 200 7.42 -27.63 -1.46
N ARG A 201 7.41 -27.54 -2.79
CA ARG A 201 6.78 -28.55 -3.67
C ARG A 201 7.73 -29.71 -4.03
N GLY A 202 9.03 -29.58 -3.76
CA GLY A 202 10.04 -30.58 -4.09
C GLY A 202 10.12 -31.72 -3.06
N LYS A 203 10.39 -32.95 -3.52
CA LYS A 203 10.48 -34.17 -2.69
C LYS A 203 11.74 -34.27 -1.80
N SER A 204 12.57 -33.23 -1.71
CA SER A 204 13.96 -33.33 -1.24
C SER A 204 14.24 -32.68 0.13
N LEU A 205 13.24 -32.56 1.01
CA LEU A 205 13.45 -32.20 2.41
C LEU A 205 12.83 -33.28 3.29
N GLY A 206 13.65 -33.90 4.15
CA GLY A 206 13.29 -35.04 4.98
C GLY A 206 11.98 -34.81 5.75
N LYS A 207 11.19 -35.89 5.89
CA LYS A 207 9.81 -35.92 6.43
C LYS A 207 9.58 -35.13 7.74
N LYS A 208 10.62 -34.90 8.56
CA LYS A 208 10.53 -34.11 9.80
C LYS A 208 10.49 -32.59 9.57
N VAL A 209 11.18 -32.05 8.57
CA VAL A 209 11.17 -30.60 8.26
C VAL A 209 9.86 -30.21 7.55
N HIS A 210 9.26 -31.15 6.82
CA HIS A 210 7.97 -30.94 6.16
C HIS A 210 6.81 -30.79 7.15
N LEU A 211 6.89 -31.37 8.36
CA LEU A 211 5.88 -31.19 9.41
C LEU A 211 6.05 -29.88 10.19
N THR A 212 7.26 -29.34 10.31
CA THR A 212 7.49 -28.06 11.01
C THR A 212 7.27 -26.85 10.09
N CYS A 213 7.52 -26.98 8.77
CA CYS A 213 7.27 -25.95 7.77
C CYS A 213 5.87 -26.01 7.12
N SER A 214 5.06 -27.01 7.45
CA SER A 214 3.63 -27.03 7.12
C SER A 214 2.87 -26.51 8.33
N PRO A 215 2.35 -25.27 8.32
CA PRO A 215 1.39 -24.90 9.34
C PRO A 215 0.18 -25.83 9.20
N SER A 216 -0.32 -26.29 10.34
CA SER A 216 -1.54 -27.10 10.48
C SER A 216 -1.54 -28.46 9.75
N ASN A 217 -0.87 -29.44 10.35
CA ASN A 217 -1.43 -30.79 10.46
C ASN A 217 -2.46 -30.80 11.63
N CYS A 218 -3.47 -29.92 11.55
CA CYS A 218 -4.63 -29.92 12.43
C CYS A 218 -5.81 -30.28 11.52
N GLY A 219 -6.29 -31.50 11.70
CA GLY A 219 -7.04 -32.23 10.69
C GLY A 219 -8.47 -31.77 10.49
N TYR A 220 -9.00 -32.13 9.33
CA TYR A 220 -10.41 -32.40 9.13
C TYR A 220 -10.51 -33.61 8.19
N GLN A 221 -10.58 -34.81 8.80
CA GLN A 221 -11.51 -35.81 8.30
C GLN A 221 -12.88 -35.39 8.80
N PHE A 222 -13.75 -35.01 7.87
CA PHE A 222 -15.17 -35.32 7.69
C PHE A 222 -15.77 -34.25 6.79
#